data_AF-A0A7C0WR80-F1
#
_entry.id   AF-A0A7C0WR80-F1
#
_cell.length_a   1.000
_cell.length_b   1.000
_cell.length_c   1.000
_cell.angle_alpha   90.00
_cell.angle_beta   90.00
_cell.angle_gamma   90.00
#
_symmetry.space_group_name_H-M   'P 1'
#
loop_
_entity.id
_entity.type
_entity.pdbx_description
1 polymer ?
#
loop_
_entity_poly.entity_id
_entity_poly.type
_entity_poly.pdbx_seq_one_letter_code
_entity_poly.pdbx_strand_id
1 'polypeptide(L)'
;MFDKILDSFESILENLSDELMLALKEMQKAKSSTKKLEYSQIVRNLSETLNDFLRTLTTLLAEAQDIAPADDYIDDNYSEDEVEDYEEDDDDDY
;
A
#
# COMPACT_ATOMS: atom_id res chain seq x y z
N MET A 1 4.56 12.09 26.48
CA MET A 1 4.08 10.69 26.50
C MET A 1 3.53 10.32 25.14
N PHE A 2 2.67 11.18 24.58
CA PHE A 2 2.16 11.08 23.21
C PHE A 2 3.27 11.10 22.13
N ASP A 3 4.24 12.02 22.22
CA ASP A 3 5.34 12.10 21.23
C ASP A 3 6.15 10.80 21.12
N LYS A 4 6.46 10.15 22.25
CA LYS A 4 7.16 8.85 22.26
C LYS A 4 6.34 7.73 21.60
N ILE A 5 5.01 7.83 21.65
CA ILE A 5 4.11 6.88 21.00
C ILE A 5 4.15 7.11 19.49
N LEU A 6 4.15 8.37 19.04
CA LEU A 6 4.30 8.73 17.63
C LEU A 6 5.66 8.30 17.06
N ASP A 7 6.76 8.54 17.79
CA ASP A 7 8.10 8.08 17.39
C ASP A 7 8.14 6.55 17.22
N SER A 8 7.43 5.82 18.10
CA SER A 8 7.33 4.36 18.01
C SER A 8 6.53 3.92 16.79
N PHE A 9 5.48 4.66 16.42
CA PHE A 9 4.69 4.38 15.22
C PHE A 9 5.47 4.65 13.93
N GLU A 10 6.24 5.74 13.88
CA GLU A 10 7.12 6.03 12.74
C GLU A 10 8.10 4.88 12.51
N SER A 11 8.77 4.40 13.57
CA SER A 11 9.69 3.27 13.45
C SER A 11 9.01 1.98 12.98
N ILE A 12 7.80 1.68 13.45
CA ILE A 12 7.05 0.50 13.00
C ILE A 12 6.66 0.66 11.52
N LEU A 13 6.19 1.84 11.12
CA LEU A 13 5.81 2.14 9.74
C LEU A 13 6.99 1.99 8.77
N GLU A 14 8.15 2.52 9.14
CA GLU A 14 9.39 2.37 8.36
C GLU A 14 9.75 0.89 8.17
N ASN A 15 9.77 0.11 9.26
CA ASN A 15 10.10 -1.31 9.19
C ASN A 15 9.12 -2.10 8.31
N LEU A 16 7.81 -1.85 8.45
CA LEU A 16 6.79 -2.50 7.61
C LEU A 16 6.93 -2.11 6.13
N SER A 17 7.23 -0.84 5.85
CA SER A 17 7.48 -0.35 4.50
C SER A 17 8.70 -1.03 3.86
N ASP A 18 9.80 -1.14 4.62
CA ASP A 18 11.01 -1.81 4.18
C ASP A 18 10.77 -3.29 3.89
N GLU A 19 10.07 -4.01 4.77
CA GLU A 19 9.71 -5.41 4.55
C GLU A 19 8.84 -5.60 3.30
N LEU A 20 7.86 -4.72 3.09
CA LEU A 20 6.99 -4.75 1.91
C LEU A 20 7.80 -4.51 0.62
N MET A 21 8.68 -3.51 0.62
CA MET A 21 9.57 -3.25 -0.51
C MET A 21 10.49 -4.43 -0.81
N LEU A 22 11.03 -5.08 0.23
CA LEU A 22 11.88 -6.27 0.07
C LEU A 22 11.09 -7.44 -0.52
N ALA A 23 9.88 -7.69 -0.02
CA ALA A 23 9.00 -8.74 -0.54
C ALA A 23 8.65 -8.51 -2.02
N LEU A 24 8.32 -7.28 -2.40
CA LEU A 24 8.05 -6.90 -3.79
C LEU A 24 9.28 -7.12 -4.70
N LYS A 25 10.48 -6.70 -4.24
CA LYS A 25 11.74 -6.92 -4.98
C LYS A 25 12.03 -8.41 -5.19
N GLU A 26 11.82 -9.23 -4.17
CA GLU A 26 12.05 -10.67 -4.28
C GLU A 26 10.98 -11.36 -5.14
N MET A 27 9.73 -10.91 -5.09
CA MET A 27 8.66 -11.33 -6.00
C MET A 27 9.04 -11.06 -7.47
N GLN A 28 9.55 -9.87 -7.76
CA GLN A 28 9.98 -9.48 -9.11
C GLN A 28 11.12 -10.38 -9.62
N LYS A 29 12.06 -10.77 -8.75
CA LYS A 29 13.18 -11.66 -9.09
C LYS A 29 12.79 -13.14 -9.19
N ALA A 30 11.64 -13.53 -8.64
CA ALA A 30 11.22 -14.92 -8.61
C ALA A 30 10.95 -15.46 -10.02
N LYS A 31 11.68 -16.51 -10.41
CA LYS A 31 11.58 -17.12 -11.75
C LYS A 31 10.48 -18.19 -11.86
N SER A 32 10.04 -18.78 -10.75
CA SER A 32 8.99 -19.79 -10.75
C SER A 32 7.65 -19.22 -10.29
N SER A 33 6.57 -19.73 -10.87
CA SER A 33 5.20 -19.37 -10.48
C SER A 33 4.91 -19.68 -9.02
N THR A 34 5.42 -20.80 -8.49
CA THR A 34 5.31 -21.15 -7.07
C THR A 34 5.94 -20.10 -6.15
N LYS A 35 7.17 -19.65 -6.45
CA LYS A 35 7.83 -18.61 -5.64
C LYS A 35 7.15 -17.25 -5.78
N LYS A 36 6.64 -16.93 -6.97
CA LYS A 36 5.83 -15.71 -7.16
C LYS A 36 4.55 -15.77 -6.32
N LEU A 37 3.90 -16.93 -6.23
CA LEU A 37 2.72 -17.13 -5.39
C LEU A 37 3.05 -16.96 -3.91
N GLU A 38 4.14 -17.56 -3.42
CA GLU A 38 4.62 -17.41 -2.05
C GLU A 38 4.88 -15.93 -1.71
N TYR A 39 5.63 -15.21 -2.57
CA TYR A 39 5.87 -13.79 -2.33
C TYR A 39 4.60 -12.93 -2.46
N SER A 40 3.65 -13.27 -3.34
CA SER A 40 2.38 -12.55 -3.42
C SER A 40 1.56 -12.66 -2.13
N GLN A 41 1.61 -13.80 -1.45
CA GLN A 41 0.98 -13.99 -0.15
C GLN A 41 1.69 -13.16 0.93
N ILE A 42 3.02 -13.11 0.92
CA ILE A 42 3.79 -12.26 1.84
C ILE A 42 3.45 -10.79 1.64
N VAL A 43 3.47 -10.30 0.38
CA VAL A 43 3.10 -8.92 0.01
C VAL A 43 1.69 -8.59 0.49
N ARG A 44 0.72 -9.48 0.23
CA ARG A 44 -0.65 -9.29 0.69
C ARG A 44 -0.74 -9.13 2.21
N ASN A 45 -0.11 -10.04 2.97
CA ASN A 45 -0.16 -10.00 4.42
C ASN A 45 0.49 -8.73 4.99
N LEU A 46 1.59 -8.27 4.38
CA LEU A 46 2.26 -7.03 4.77
C LEU A 46 1.39 -5.81 4.47
N SER A 47 0.72 -5.77 3.32
CA SER A 47 -0.22 -4.70 2.96
C SER A 47 -1.44 -4.66 3.90
N GLU A 48 -2.01 -5.82 4.24
CA GLU A 48 -3.12 -5.91 5.21
C GLU A 48 -2.68 -5.40 6.60
N THR A 49 -1.50 -5.83 7.07
CA THR A 49 -0.92 -5.38 8.35
C THR A 49 -0.67 -3.86 8.37
N LEU A 50 -0.15 -3.31 7.27
CA LEU A 50 0.09 -1.87 7.12
C LEU A 50 -1.22 -1.08 7.15
N ASN A 51 -2.26 -1.56 6.48
CA ASN A 51 -3.58 -0.94 6.50
C ASN A 51 -4.17 -0.91 7.92
N ASP A 52 -4.14 -2.03 8.63
CA ASP A 52 -4.65 -2.11 10.01
C ASP A 52 -3.87 -1.20 10.97
N PHE A 53 -2.56 -1.12 10.76
CA PHE A 53 -1.69 -0.21 11.50
C PHE A 53 -2.04 1.26 11.26
N LEU A 54 -2.22 1.68 9.99
CA LEU A 54 -2.60 3.04 9.63
C LEU A 54 -4.00 3.41 10.14
N ARG A 55 -4.95 2.47 10.10
CA ARG A 55 -6.28 2.63 10.70
C ARG A 55 -6.18 2.90 12.20
N THR A 56 -5.37 2.11 12.91
CA THR A 56 -5.13 2.29 14.35
C THR A 56 -4.50 3.65 14.67
N LEU A 57 -3.48 4.04 13.90
CA LEU A 57 -2.82 5.34 14.06
C LEU A 57 -3.81 6.49 13.82
N THR A 58 -4.64 6.40 12.77
CA THR A 58 -5.64 7.41 12.43
C THR A 58 -6.67 7.57 13.54
N THR A 59 -7.19 6.46 14.08
CA THR A 59 -8.12 6.49 15.23
C THR A 59 -7.48 7.15 16.45
N LEU A 60 -6.24 6.82 16.77
CA LEU A 60 -5.54 7.43 17.91
C LEU A 60 -5.33 8.95 17.71
N LEU A 61 -4.94 9.37 16.51
CA LEU A 61 -4.76 10.79 16.18
C LEU A 61 -6.08 11.55 16.25
N ALA A 62 -7.17 10.95 15.77
CA ALA A 62 -8.52 11.51 15.84
C ALA A 62 -8.96 11.72 17.30
N GLU A 63 -8.81 10.68 18.15
CA GLU A 63 -9.08 10.76 19.59
C GLU A 63 -8.22 11.83 20.30
N ALA A 64 -6.95 11.96 19.93
CA ALA A 64 -6.03 12.93 20.52
C ALA A 64 -6.37 14.38 20.13
N GLN A 65 -7.00 14.59 18.98
CA GLN A 65 -7.36 15.92 18.45
C GLN A 65 -8.82 16.30 18.73
N ASP A 66 -9.61 15.44 19.37
CA ASP A 66 -11.08 15.57 19.53
C ASP A 66 -11.78 15.76 18.17
N ILE A 67 -11.19 15.16 17.12
CA ILE A 67 -11.75 15.11 15.77
C ILE A 67 -12.41 13.74 15.64
N ALA A 68 -13.66 13.69 15.20
CA ALA A 68 -14.33 12.41 14.94
C ALA A 68 -13.48 11.57 13.96
N PRO A 69 -13.26 10.27 14.22
CA PRO A 69 -12.53 9.42 13.28
C PRO A 69 -13.21 9.50 11.92
N ALA A 70 -12.42 9.68 10.86
CA ALA A 70 -12.92 9.69 9.50
C ALA A 70 -13.50 8.30 9.20
N ASP A 71 -14.83 8.18 9.31
CA ASP A 71 -15.57 6.97 8.97
C ASP A 71 -15.22 6.53 7.54
N ASP A 72 -15.03 5.21 7.42
CA ASP A 72 -14.73 4.43 6.21
C ASP A 72 -15.48 4.94 4.96
N TYR A 73 -14.76 5.60 4.06
CA TYR A 73 -15.06 5.60 2.63
C TYR A 73 -13.79 5.19 1.87
N ILE A 74 -13.36 3.95 2.05
CA ILE A 74 -12.64 3.29 0.96
C ILE A 74 -13.74 2.92 -0.05
N ASP A 75 -13.91 3.79 -1.05
CA ASP A 75 -14.67 3.43 -2.24
C ASP A 75 -13.82 2.41 -3.01
N ASP A 76 -14.13 1.13 -2.83
CA ASP A 76 -13.50 0.01 -3.55
C ASP A 76 -13.76 0.07 -5.07
N ASN A 77 -14.36 1.14 -5.59
CA ASN A 77 -14.60 1.39 -7.00
C ASN A 77 -13.43 2.08 -7.70
N TYR A 78 -12.18 1.63 -7.46
CA TYR A 78 -11.14 1.77 -8.46
C TYR A 78 -11.47 0.81 -9.61
N SER A 79 -12.32 1.27 -10.54
CA SER A 79 -12.45 0.61 -11.84
C SER A 79 -11.14 0.82 -12.60
N GLU A 80 -10.32 -0.23 -12.68
CA GLU A 80 -9.35 -0.40 -13.76
C GLU A 80 -10.14 -0.37 -15.08
N ASP A 81 -10.31 0.80 -15.70
CA ASP A 81 -10.70 0.96 -17.11
C ASP A 81 -10.62 2.44 -17.51
N GLU A 82 -9.42 3.03 -17.45
CA GLU A 82 -9.06 4.07 -18.43
C GLU A 82 -7.69 3.70 -18.99
N VAL A 83 -7.71 2.71 -19.89
CA VAL A 83 -6.64 2.50 -20.86
C VAL A 83 -6.68 3.71 -21.77
N GLU A 84 -5.75 4.65 -21.63
CA GLU A 84 -5.54 5.68 -22.66
C GLU A 84 -5.11 4.97 -23.94
N ASP A 85 -6.03 4.88 -24.89
CA ASP A 85 -5.77 4.46 -26.27
C ASP A 85 -4.91 5.57 -26.90
N TYR A 86 -3.59 5.41 -26.84
CA TYR A 86 -2.69 6.18 -27.69
C TYR A 86 -2.92 5.68 -29.12
N GLU A 87 -3.81 6.36 -29.86
CA GLU A 87 -3.85 6.27 -31.32
C GLU A 87 -2.44 6.62 -31.82
N GLU A 88 -1.73 5.59 -32.25
CA GLU A 88 -0.44 5.68 -32.92
C GLU A 88 -0.76 6.29 -34.30
N ASP A 89 -0.62 7.61 -34.43
CA ASP A 89 -0.73 8.30 -35.72
C ASP A 89 0.40 7.77 -36.63
N ASP A 90 0.07 6.73 -37.40
CA ASP A 90 0.80 6.25 -38.57
C ASP A 90 0.82 7.39 -39.63
N ASP A 91 1.77 8.31 -39.51
CA ASP A 91 2.16 9.17 -40.64
C ASP A 91 3.11 8.39 -41.57
N ASP A 92 2.51 7.45 -42.31
CA ASP A 92 3.07 6.91 -43.55
C ASP A 92 2.71 7.83 -44.73
N ASP A 93 3.77 8.16 -45.51
CA ASP A 93 3.80 8.62 -46.90
C ASP A 93 3.29 10.03 -47.28
N TYR A 94 4.21 10.89 -47.77
CA TYR A 94 4.44 11.17 -49.21
C TYR A 94 5.65 12.08 -49.47
#